data_AF-A0A645BLC1-F1
#
_entry.id   AF-A0A645BLC1-F1
#
_cell.length_a   1.000
_cell.length_b   1.000
_cell.length_c   1.000
_cell.angle_alpha   90.00
_cell.angle_beta   90.00
_cell.angle_gamma   90.00
#
_symmetry.space_group_name_H-M   'P 1'
#
loop_
_entity.id
_entity.type
_entity.pdbx_description
1 polymer ?
#
loop_
_entity_poly.entity_id
_entity_poly.type
_entity_poly.pdbx_seq_one_letter_code
_entity_poly.pdbx_strand_id
1 'polypeptide(L)'
;MFVPESHPLASVNNEMNAVFVAGEALGETMFYGAGAGELPTATAVVSDVMNIAKNILLETTGNVFNEYEVETLIAKPEQVINPVFMRLEVTDRAGQFLELAKIFATAQVSFDKIIQEPLANGKAIIVIVTHPMSKAQENEIIQAMEDNDDMKLKVHFKVLEH
;
A
#
# COMPACT_ATOMS: atom_id res chain seq x y z
N MET A 1 -4.96 0.04 1.82
CA MET A 1 -4.25 -0.62 0.71
C MET A 1 -5.09 -1.81 0.30
N PHE A 2 -5.30 -2.04 -1.00
CA PHE A 2 -5.89 -3.27 -1.50
C PHE A 2 -4.79 -4.27 -1.84
N VAL A 3 -5.01 -5.51 -1.45
CA VAL A 3 -4.09 -6.62 -1.69
C VAL A 3 -4.85 -7.63 -2.55
N PRO A 4 -4.31 -8.08 -3.69
CA PRO A 4 -4.94 -9.12 -4.49
C PRO A 4 -5.15 -10.40 -3.67
N GLU A 5 -6.29 -11.08 -3.86
CA GLU A 5 -6.58 -12.34 -3.14
C GLU A 5 -5.54 -13.43 -3.40
N SER A 6 -4.86 -13.37 -4.55
CA SER A 6 -3.77 -14.29 -4.90
C SER A 6 -2.46 -14.02 -4.15
N HIS A 7 -2.28 -12.83 -3.58
CA HIS A 7 -1.04 -12.46 -2.91
C HIS A 7 -0.97 -13.10 -1.51
N PRO A 8 0.18 -13.67 -1.06
CA PRO A 8 0.28 -14.39 0.22
C PRO A 8 -0.23 -13.61 1.44
N LEU A 9 0.03 -12.29 1.48
CA LEU A 9 -0.46 -11.41 2.55
C LEU A 9 -1.99 -11.35 2.67
N ALA A 10 -2.75 -11.63 1.60
CA ALA A 10 -4.21 -11.66 1.68
C ALA A 10 -4.74 -12.81 2.54
N SER A 11 -3.95 -13.87 2.72
CA SER A 11 -4.31 -15.02 3.57
C SER A 11 -4.06 -14.78 5.07
N VAL A 12 -3.38 -13.69 5.43
CA VAL A 12 -3.01 -13.35 6.82
C VAL A 12 -4.22 -12.74 7.51
N ASN A 13 -4.77 -13.46 8.48
CA ASN A 13 -6.01 -13.10 9.17
C ASN A 13 -5.84 -13.14 10.70
N ASN A 14 -6.77 -12.48 11.40
CA ASN A 14 -6.86 -12.42 12.87
C ASN A 14 -5.59 -11.81 13.52
N GLU A 15 -5.08 -12.41 14.59
CA GLU A 15 -3.93 -11.95 15.37
C GLU A 15 -2.56 -12.32 14.76
N MET A 16 -2.57 -12.90 13.57
CA MET A 16 -1.37 -13.35 12.88
C MET A 16 -0.74 -12.19 12.13
N ASN A 17 0.58 -12.04 12.29
CA ASN A 17 1.39 -11.11 11.53
C ASN A 17 2.16 -11.85 10.44
N ALA A 18 2.48 -11.11 9.38
CA ALA A 18 3.39 -11.56 8.35
C ALA A 18 4.36 -10.46 7.94
N VAL A 19 5.57 -10.85 7.59
CA VAL A 19 6.57 -10.00 6.95
C VAL A 19 6.95 -10.64 5.62
N PHE A 20 6.61 -9.98 4.52
CA PHE A 20 6.99 -10.40 3.17
C PHE A 20 8.26 -9.67 2.74
N VAL A 21 9.27 -10.40 2.32
CA VAL A 21 10.58 -9.88 1.91
C VAL A 21 10.89 -10.38 0.52
N ALA A 22 11.05 -9.44 -0.42
CA ALA A 22 11.52 -9.71 -1.77
C ALA A 22 12.98 -9.23 -1.90
N GLY A 23 13.86 -10.11 -2.35
CA GLY A 23 15.27 -9.80 -2.60
C GLY A 23 15.77 -10.46 -3.87
N GLU A 24 16.70 -9.81 -4.58
CA GLU A 24 17.20 -10.28 -5.88
C GLU A 24 17.79 -11.71 -5.82
N ALA A 25 18.57 -12.01 -4.77
CA ALA A 25 19.20 -13.32 -4.61
C ALA A 25 18.33 -14.37 -3.90
N LEU A 26 17.45 -13.93 -2.99
CA LEU A 26 16.63 -14.82 -2.15
C LEU A 26 15.24 -15.08 -2.75
N GLY A 27 14.84 -14.30 -3.77
CA GLY A 27 13.48 -14.28 -4.28
C GLY A 27 12.50 -13.72 -3.23
N GLU A 28 11.31 -14.29 -3.22
CA GLU A 28 10.23 -13.93 -2.30
C GLU A 28 10.20 -14.88 -1.10
N THR A 29 10.18 -14.31 0.10
CA THR A 29 10.07 -15.04 1.37
C THR A 29 9.03 -14.40 2.27
N MET A 30 8.30 -15.20 3.05
CA MET A 30 7.30 -14.71 3.99
C MET A 30 7.52 -15.34 5.38
N PHE A 31 7.66 -14.49 6.39
CA PHE A 31 7.73 -14.89 7.79
C PHE A 31 6.35 -14.68 8.40
N TYR A 32 5.73 -15.73 8.92
CA TYR A 32 4.35 -15.72 9.40
C TYR A 32 4.27 -16.27 10.83
N GLY A 33 3.51 -15.63 11.71
CA GLY A 33 3.35 -16.07 13.09
C GLY A 33 2.49 -15.13 13.93
N ALA A 34 2.21 -15.51 15.17
CA ALA A 34 1.48 -14.65 16.10
C ALA A 34 2.29 -13.38 16.40
N GLY A 35 1.72 -12.22 16.10
CA GLY A 35 2.38 -10.92 16.25
C GLY A 35 2.31 -10.31 17.63
N ALA A 36 1.35 -10.76 18.44
CA ALA A 36 1.08 -10.28 19.78
C ALA A 36 0.54 -11.42 20.64
N GLY A 37 0.83 -11.38 21.94
CA GLY A 37 0.40 -12.37 22.91
C GLY A 37 1.46 -12.58 23.98
N GLU A 38 1.02 -12.96 25.19
CA GLU A 38 1.91 -13.12 26.35
C GLU A 38 3.06 -14.09 26.05
N LEU A 39 2.77 -15.24 25.43
CA LEU A 39 3.77 -16.27 25.14
C LEU A 39 4.69 -15.93 23.94
N PRO A 40 4.19 -15.47 22.77
CA PRO A 40 5.07 -15.05 21.67
C PRO A 40 6.04 -13.94 22.06
N THR A 41 5.56 -12.93 22.79
CA THR A 41 6.42 -11.82 23.27
C THR A 41 7.42 -12.30 24.31
N ALA A 42 7.01 -13.14 25.27
CA ALA A 42 7.94 -13.72 26.24
C ALA A 42 9.04 -14.57 25.57
N THR A 43 8.70 -15.30 24.51
CA THR A 43 9.65 -16.12 23.74
C THR A 43 10.73 -15.27 23.08
N ALA A 44 10.35 -14.13 22.47
CA ALA A 44 11.31 -13.19 21.88
C ALA A 44 12.27 -12.64 22.95
N VAL A 45 11.75 -12.21 24.10
CA VAL A 45 12.55 -11.70 25.22
C VAL A 45 13.50 -12.77 25.77
N VAL A 46 13.02 -14.00 25.99
CA VAL A 46 13.86 -15.10 26.49
C VAL A 46 14.97 -15.45 25.50
N SER A 47 14.67 -15.46 24.20
CA SER A 47 15.67 -15.68 23.14
C SER A 47 16.79 -14.64 23.19
N ASP A 48 16.45 -13.36 23.35
CA ASP A 48 17.44 -12.28 23.48
C ASP A 48 18.28 -12.44 24.76
N VAL A 49 17.65 -12.76 25.90
CA VAL A 49 18.37 -13.04 27.16
C VAL A 49 19.34 -14.21 27.01
N MET A 50 18.93 -15.30 26.35
CA MET A 50 19.81 -16.44 26.09
C MET A 50 20.98 -16.08 25.17
N ASN A 51 20.75 -15.28 24.13
CA ASN A 51 21.80 -14.79 23.25
C ASN A 51 22.80 -13.91 24.00
N ILE A 52 22.33 -13.01 24.87
CA ILE A 52 23.19 -12.16 25.70
C ILE A 52 24.02 -13.02 26.66
N ALA A 53 23.39 -13.98 27.35
CA ALA A 53 24.09 -14.88 28.28
C ALA A 53 25.18 -15.70 27.56
N LYS A 54 24.88 -16.21 26.36
CA LYS A 54 25.85 -16.91 25.50
C LYS A 54 27.02 -15.99 25.14
N ASN A 55 26.75 -14.75 24.75
CA ASN A 55 27.78 -13.79 24.36
C ASN A 55 28.71 -13.45 25.54
N ILE A 56 28.15 -13.24 26.75
CA ILE A 56 28.94 -13.05 27.98
C ILE A 56 29.86 -14.24 28.25
N LEU A 57 29.34 -15.48 28.15
CA LEU A 57 30.12 -16.70 28.37
C LEU A 57 31.28 -16.85 27.37
N LEU A 58 31.07 -16.40 26.13
CA LEU A 58 32.07 -16.40 25.06
C LEU A 58 32.98 -15.16 25.07
N GLU A 59 32.85 -14.30 26.09
CA GLU A 59 33.60 -13.04 26.23
C GLU A 59 33.54 -12.15 24.97
N THR A 60 32.40 -12.13 24.30
CA THR A 60 32.14 -11.36 23.08
C THR A 60 30.87 -10.52 23.22
N THR A 61 30.76 -9.46 22.42
CA THR A 61 29.52 -8.69 22.29
C THR A 61 28.52 -9.33 21.32
N GLY A 62 28.90 -10.45 20.70
CA GLY A 62 28.15 -11.06 19.60
C GLY A 62 28.42 -10.38 18.26
N ASN A 63 27.75 -10.85 17.21
CA ASN A 63 27.83 -10.25 15.88
C ASN A 63 26.81 -9.12 15.76
N VAL A 64 27.20 -8.00 15.16
CA VAL A 64 26.25 -6.96 14.76
C VAL A 64 25.32 -7.55 13.70
N PHE A 65 24.00 -7.39 13.88
CA PHE A 65 22.99 -7.97 12.99
C PHE A 65 23.13 -7.45 11.55
N ASN A 66 23.55 -6.19 11.38
CA ASN A 66 23.93 -5.64 10.09
C ASN A 66 24.84 -4.41 10.31
N GLU A 67 26.01 -4.38 9.65
CA GLU A 67 26.89 -3.19 9.59
C GLU A 67 26.69 -2.38 8.30
N TYR A 68 25.77 -2.83 7.43
CA TYR A 68 25.46 -2.15 6.19
C TYR A 68 24.70 -0.85 6.47
N GLU A 69 25.40 0.26 6.31
CA GLU A 69 24.83 1.61 6.35
C GLU A 69 25.01 2.26 4.99
N VAL A 70 23.90 2.74 4.43
CA VAL A 70 23.89 3.57 3.23
C VAL A 70 23.07 4.80 3.54
N GLU A 71 23.55 5.96 3.12
CA GLU A 71 22.81 7.21 3.22
C GLU A 71 21.53 7.09 2.37
N THR A 72 20.38 6.98 3.04
CA THR A 72 19.08 6.92 2.40
C THR A 72 18.41 8.28 2.48
N LEU A 73 17.93 8.78 1.34
CA LEU A 73 17.06 9.95 1.30
C LEU A 73 15.61 9.52 1.45
N ILE A 74 14.80 10.33 2.13
CA ILE A 74 13.34 10.15 2.14
C ILE A 74 12.85 10.29 0.69
N ALA A 75 12.11 9.28 0.22
CA ALA A 75 11.55 9.29 -1.12
C ALA A 75 10.62 10.50 -1.32
N LYS A 76 10.84 11.24 -2.39
CA LYS A 76 9.95 12.33 -2.80
C LYS A 76 8.63 11.75 -3.35
N PRO A 77 7.53 12.52 -3.36
CA PRO A 77 6.25 12.05 -3.89
C PRO A 77 6.33 11.49 -5.33
N GLU A 78 7.23 12.01 -6.17
CA GLU A 78 7.42 11.55 -7.55
C GLU A 78 8.03 10.14 -7.63
N GLN A 79 8.70 9.70 -6.55
CA GLN A 79 9.42 8.43 -6.48
C GLN A 79 8.56 7.31 -5.86
N VAL A 80 7.40 7.65 -5.28
CA VAL A 80 6.49 6.68 -4.66
C VAL A 80 5.44 6.28 -5.69
N ILE A 81 5.67 5.15 -6.36
CA ILE A 81 4.85 4.69 -7.50
C ILE A 81 4.01 3.50 -7.07
N ASN A 82 2.68 3.60 -7.20
CA ASN A 82 1.74 2.50 -6.95
C ASN A 82 0.51 2.68 -7.84
N PRO A 83 -0.17 1.58 -8.24
CA PRO A 83 -1.54 1.68 -8.71
C PRO A 83 -2.47 2.14 -7.56
N VAL A 84 -3.55 2.83 -7.91
CA VAL A 84 -4.48 3.40 -6.94
C VAL A 84 -5.90 2.97 -7.29
N PHE A 85 -6.62 2.51 -6.27
CA PHE A 85 -8.06 2.35 -6.32
C PHE A 85 -8.72 3.65 -5.88
N MET A 86 -9.72 4.11 -6.62
CA MET A 86 -10.53 5.27 -6.28
C MET A 86 -12.01 4.94 -6.41
N ARG A 87 -12.82 5.39 -5.45
CA ARG A 87 -14.29 5.35 -5.54
C ARG A 87 -14.83 6.76 -5.42
N LEU A 88 -15.59 7.14 -6.43
CA LEU A 88 -16.16 8.47 -6.61
C LEU A 88 -17.68 8.37 -6.64
N GLU A 89 -18.34 9.40 -6.13
CA GLU A 89 -19.76 9.65 -6.37
C GLU A 89 -19.85 10.85 -7.30
N VAL A 90 -20.55 10.70 -8.43
CA VAL A 90 -20.70 11.75 -9.45
C VAL A 90 -22.16 12.04 -9.69
N THR A 91 -22.47 13.28 -10.09
CA THR A 91 -23.80 13.64 -10.60
C THR A 91 -24.02 12.94 -11.95
N ASP A 92 -25.15 12.27 -12.16
CA ASP A 92 -25.46 11.55 -13.40
C ASP A 92 -25.95 12.53 -14.48
N ARG A 93 -25.00 13.21 -15.12
CA ARG A 93 -25.23 14.13 -16.24
C ARG A 93 -24.23 13.89 -17.36
N ALA A 94 -24.62 14.22 -18.59
CA ALA A 94 -23.76 14.09 -19.75
C ALA A 94 -22.45 14.89 -19.57
N GLY A 95 -21.32 14.28 -19.91
CA GLY A 95 -20.00 14.93 -19.88
C GLY A 95 -19.15 14.66 -18.64
N GLN A 96 -19.69 14.08 -17.56
CA GLN A 96 -18.88 13.80 -16.36
C GLN A 96 -17.73 12.84 -16.62
N PHE A 97 -17.95 11.79 -17.41
CA PHE A 97 -16.87 10.87 -17.77
C PHE A 97 -15.77 11.56 -18.59
N LEU A 98 -16.13 12.47 -19.49
CA LEU A 98 -15.16 13.24 -20.27
C LEU A 98 -14.30 14.12 -19.36
N GLU A 99 -14.92 14.77 -18.38
CA GLU A 99 -14.20 15.61 -17.42
C GLU A 99 -13.25 14.77 -16.55
N LEU A 100 -13.70 13.60 -16.10
CA LEU A 100 -12.86 12.64 -15.39
C LEU A 100 -11.67 12.21 -16.25
N ALA A 101 -11.90 11.85 -17.52
CA ALA A 101 -10.84 11.45 -18.44
C ALA A 101 -9.82 12.59 -18.67
N LYS A 102 -10.25 13.86 -18.72
CA LYS A 102 -9.33 15.01 -18.82
C LYS A 102 -8.47 15.20 -17.58
N ILE A 103 -9.02 15.02 -16.38
CA ILE A 103 -8.26 15.12 -15.13
C ILE A 103 -7.11 14.10 -15.16
N PHE A 104 -7.41 12.84 -15.47
CA PHE A 104 -6.40 11.80 -15.57
C PHE A 104 -5.42 12.01 -16.72
N ALA A 105 -5.88 12.50 -17.88
CA ALA A 105 -5.01 12.80 -19.01
C ALA A 105 -4.03 13.94 -18.72
N THR A 106 -4.46 14.98 -17.99
CA THR A 106 -3.61 16.10 -17.55
C THR A 106 -2.48 15.59 -16.66
N ALA A 107 -2.80 14.72 -15.70
CA ALA A 107 -1.84 14.07 -14.82
C ALA A 107 -1.04 12.94 -15.50
N GLN A 108 -1.32 12.63 -16.78
CA GLN A 108 -0.69 11.55 -17.56
C GLN A 108 -0.84 10.15 -16.92
N VAL A 109 -2.02 9.85 -16.39
CA VAL A 109 -2.34 8.55 -15.76
C VAL A 109 -3.40 7.83 -16.56
N SER A 110 -3.19 6.54 -16.81
CA SER A 110 -4.15 5.67 -17.48
C SER A 110 -4.95 4.82 -16.49
N PHE A 111 -6.11 4.35 -16.95
CA PHE A 111 -6.96 3.43 -16.19
C PHE A 111 -6.59 1.99 -16.51
N ASP A 112 -6.45 1.16 -15.49
CA ASP A 112 -6.42 -0.29 -15.62
C ASP A 112 -7.86 -0.84 -15.68
N LYS A 113 -8.72 -0.36 -14.77
CA LYS A 113 -10.13 -0.74 -14.72
C LYS A 113 -11.01 0.45 -14.38
N ILE A 114 -12.17 0.53 -15.02
CA ILE A 114 -13.22 1.50 -14.68
C ILE A 114 -14.58 0.82 -14.69
N ILE A 115 -15.37 1.06 -13.64
CA ILE A 115 -16.74 0.57 -13.51
C ILE A 115 -17.62 1.76 -13.12
N GLN A 116 -18.74 1.93 -13.82
CA GLN A 116 -19.78 2.88 -13.44
C GLN A 116 -21.04 2.13 -13.06
N GLU A 117 -21.55 2.40 -11.87
CA GLU A 117 -22.82 1.86 -11.39
C GLU A 117 -23.81 3.01 -11.12
N PRO A 118 -25.05 2.92 -11.62
CA PRO A 118 -26.06 3.95 -11.34
C PRO A 118 -26.43 3.94 -9.86
N LEU A 119 -26.70 5.11 -9.31
CA LEU A 119 -27.22 5.33 -7.96
C LEU A 119 -28.59 6.02 -8.05
N ALA A 120 -29.37 5.92 -6.96
CA ALA A 120 -30.61 6.70 -6.85
C ALA A 120 -30.34 8.22 -6.90
N ASN A 121 -31.36 8.99 -7.27
CA ASN A 121 -31.36 10.46 -7.27
C ASN A 121 -30.42 11.12 -8.30
N GLY A 122 -30.28 10.52 -9.49
CA GLY A 122 -29.48 11.12 -10.57
C GLY A 122 -28.00 11.21 -10.22
N LYS A 123 -27.46 10.16 -9.61
CA LYS A 123 -26.05 10.03 -9.26
C LYS A 123 -25.52 8.70 -9.80
N ALA A 124 -24.21 8.60 -9.92
CA ALA A 124 -23.53 7.36 -10.25
C ALA A 124 -22.31 7.18 -9.34
N ILE A 125 -21.93 5.93 -9.11
CA ILE A 125 -20.65 5.58 -8.50
C ILE A 125 -19.69 5.25 -9.64
N ILE A 126 -18.50 5.84 -9.61
CA ILE A 126 -17.40 5.43 -10.48
C ILE A 126 -16.32 4.80 -9.61
N VAL A 127 -15.95 3.58 -9.95
CA VAL A 127 -14.83 2.85 -9.36
C VAL A 127 -13.72 2.79 -10.39
N ILE A 128 -12.52 3.19 -9.99
CA ILE A 128 -11.34 3.27 -10.83
C ILE A 128 -10.22 2.47 -10.17
N VAL A 129 -9.52 1.66 -10.97
CA VAL A 129 -8.19 1.16 -10.66
C VAL A 129 -7.27 1.76 -11.71
N THR A 130 -6.22 2.46 -11.28
CA THR A 130 -5.25 3.08 -12.18
C THR A 130 -4.14 2.09 -12.53
N HIS A 131 -3.43 2.35 -13.62
CA HIS A 131 -2.06 1.87 -13.75
C HIS A 131 -1.15 2.55 -12.70
N PRO A 132 0.10 2.07 -12.51
CA PRO A 132 1.04 2.70 -11.60
C PRO A 132 1.22 4.19 -11.86
N MET A 133 1.13 4.97 -10.80
CA MET A 133 1.28 6.42 -10.82
C MET A 133 2.06 6.89 -9.60
N SER A 134 2.71 8.03 -9.71
CA SER A 134 3.43 8.63 -8.58
C SER A 134 2.46 9.24 -7.58
N LYS A 135 2.92 9.39 -6.33
CA LYS A 135 2.16 10.09 -5.28
C LYS A 135 1.93 11.58 -5.64
N ALA A 136 2.82 12.18 -6.41
CA ALA A 136 2.62 13.54 -6.93
C ALA A 136 1.41 13.62 -7.88
N GLN A 137 1.32 12.71 -8.86
CA GLN A 137 0.17 12.63 -9.77
C GLN A 137 -1.13 12.30 -9.03
N GLU A 138 -1.06 11.49 -7.96
CA GLU A 138 -2.22 11.17 -7.12
C GLU A 138 -2.78 12.42 -6.47
N ASN A 139 -1.90 13.24 -5.90
CA ASN A 139 -2.31 14.48 -5.26
C ASN A 139 -2.88 15.48 -6.28
N GLU A 140 -2.32 15.55 -7.50
CA GLU A 140 -2.85 16.39 -8.58
C GLU A 140 -4.27 15.98 -8.97
N ILE A 141 -4.51 14.69 -9.18
CA ILE A 141 -5.85 14.16 -9.51
C ILE A 141 -6.85 14.41 -8.39
N ILE A 142 -6.46 14.17 -7.13
CA ILE A 142 -7.33 14.39 -5.98
C ILE A 142 -7.71 15.87 -5.88
N GLN A 143 -6.74 16.78 -6.02
CA GLN A 143 -7.01 18.22 -5.98
C GLN A 143 -7.98 18.64 -7.10
N ALA A 144 -7.75 18.18 -8.33
CA ALA A 144 -8.62 18.50 -9.46
C ALA A 144 -10.05 17.94 -9.29
N MET A 145 -10.21 16.81 -8.58
CA MET A 145 -11.52 16.27 -8.23
C MET A 145 -12.19 17.08 -7.11
N GLU A 146 -11.45 17.51 -6.10
CA GLU A 146 -11.97 18.33 -5.01
C GLU A 146 -12.45 19.71 -5.50
N ASP A 147 -11.80 20.25 -6.53
CA ASP A 147 -12.19 21.50 -7.19
C ASP A 147 -13.44 21.35 -8.09
N ASN A 148 -13.97 20.13 -8.27
CA ASN A 148 -15.13 19.84 -9.12
C ASN A 148 -16.36 19.47 -8.28
N ASP A 149 -17.33 20.39 -8.19
CA ASP A 149 -18.55 20.21 -7.37
C ASP A 149 -19.39 18.97 -7.74
N ASP A 150 -19.25 18.46 -8.97
CA ASP A 150 -20.01 17.31 -9.47
C ASP A 150 -19.29 15.97 -9.29
N MET A 151 -18.10 15.97 -8.69
CA MET A 151 -17.31 14.78 -8.41
C MET A 151 -16.87 14.77 -6.95
N LYS A 152 -17.32 13.78 -6.20
CA LYS A 152 -16.91 13.61 -4.80
C LYS A 152 -16.11 12.34 -4.63
N LEU A 153 -14.80 12.47 -4.39
CA LEU A 153 -13.97 11.35 -3.98
C LEU A 153 -14.44 10.86 -2.61
N LYS A 154 -14.79 9.57 -2.53
CA LYS A 154 -15.29 8.95 -1.30
C LYS A 154 -14.19 8.21 -0.57
N VAL A 155 -13.38 7.44 -1.30
CA VAL A 155 -12.22 6.72 -0.79
C VAL A 155 -11.17 6.54 -1.88
N HIS A 156 -9.91 6.46 -1.48
CA HIS A 156 -8.82 6.02 -2.34
C HIS A 156 -7.83 5.17 -1.53
N PHE A 157 -7.27 4.14 -2.14
CA PHE A 157 -6.30 3.24 -1.52
C PHE A 157 -5.23 2.84 -2.53
N LYS A 158 -3.96 2.76 -2.08
CA LYS A 158 -2.92 2.10 -2.85
C LYS A 158 -3.29 0.63 -3.12
N VAL A 159 -2.97 0.12 -4.28
CA VAL A 159 -3.09 -1.30 -4.63
C VAL A 159 -1.69 -1.89 -4.58
N LEU A 160 -1.52 -3.01 -3.87
CA LEU A 160 -0.28 -3.78 -3.89
C LEU A 160 -0.18 -4.48 -5.25
N GLU A 161 0.90 -4.23 -5.98
CA GLU A 161 1.21 -4.98 -7.20
C GLU A 161 1.59 -6.42 -6.87
N HIS A 162 1.46 -7.29 -7.86
CA HIS A 162 1.83 -8.70 -7.77
C HIS A 162 3.33 -8.89 -7.56
#